data_AF-A0ABD0QSE3-F1
#
_entry.id   AF-A0ABD0QSE3-F1
#
_cell.length_a   1.000
_cell.length_b   1.000
_cell.length_c   1.000
_cell.angle_alpha   90.00
_cell.angle_beta   90.00
_cell.angle_gamma   90.00
#
_symmetry.space_group_name_H-M   'P 1'
#
loop_
_entity.id
_entity.type
_entity.pdbx_description
1 polymer ?
#
loop_
_entity_poly.entity_id
_entity_poly.type
_entity_poly.pdbx_seq_one_letter_code
_entity_poly.pdbx_strand_id
1 'polypeptide(L)' 'ENLGIDKRVTRFVLPVGATINMDGTALYEAVAAIFIAQMNGIELDPGQIVTVR' A
#
# COMPACT_ATOMS: atom_id res chain seq x y z
N GLU A 1 7.20 -3.19 23.55
CA GLU A 1 7.69 -2.69 24.86
C GLU A 1 9.12 -2.18 24.80
N ASN A 2 10.02 -2.84 24.06
CA ASN A 2 11.44 -2.47 23.91
C ASN A 2 11.71 -1.07 23.31
N LEU A 3 10.72 -0.45 22.65
CA LEU A 3 10.83 0.88 22.07
C LEU A 3 10.45 2.01 23.06
N GLY A 4 10.08 1.69 24.31
CA GLY A 4 9.76 2.69 25.34
C GLY A 4 8.49 3.52 25.10
N ILE A 5 7.64 3.14 24.15
CA ILE A 5 6.42 3.87 23.78
C ILE A 5 5.29 3.60 24.79
N ASP A 6 4.51 4.63 25.15
CA ASP A 6 3.37 4.52 26.06
C ASP A 6 2.37 3.45 25.59
N LYS A 7 2.04 2.53 26.50
CA LYS A 7 1.12 1.41 26.27
C LYS A 7 -0.30 1.87 25.91
N ARG A 8 -0.73 3.03 26.40
CA ARG A 8 -2.06 3.60 26.10
C ARG A 8 -2.14 4.03 24.65
N VAL A 9 -1.07 4.64 24.11
CA VAL A 9 -1.00 5.06 22.71
C VAL A 9 -0.92 3.84 21.79
N THR A 10 -0.03 2.90 22.08
CA THR A 10 0.15 1.70 21.24
C THR A 10 -1.07 0.78 21.21
N ARG A 11 -1.83 0.65 22.32
CA ARG A 11 -3.09 -0.12 22.35
C ARG A 11 -4.17 0.42 21.42
N PHE A 12 -4.18 1.71 21.15
CA PHE A 12 -5.13 2.31 20.22
C PHE A 12 -4.60 2.31 18.78
N VAL A 13 -3.35 2.73 18.59
CA VAL A 13 -2.79 2.94 17.25
C VAL A 13 -2.45 1.63 16.53
N LEU A 14 -1.97 0.59 17.22
CA LEU A 14 -1.55 -0.65 16.56
C LEU A 14 -2.71 -1.41 15.88
N PRO A 15 -3.89 -1.63 16.52
CA PRO A 15 -5.00 -2.30 15.86
C PRO A 15 -5.60 -1.51 14.69
N VAL A 16 -5.71 -0.18 14.86
CA VAL A 16 -6.21 0.73 13.80
C VAL A 16 -5.23 0.76 12.64
N GLY A 17 -3.93 0.93 12.94
CA GLY A 17 -2.86 0.92 11.96
C GLY A 17 -2.76 -0.40 11.21
N ALA A 18 -2.90 -1.54 11.88
CA ALA A 18 -2.87 -2.85 11.22
C ALA A 18 -4.01 -3.07 10.20
N THR A 19 -5.13 -2.37 10.36
CA THR A 19 -6.28 -2.48 9.44
C THR A 19 -6.21 -1.46 8.31
N ILE A 20 -5.73 -0.24 8.60
CA ILE A 20 -5.67 0.86 7.63
C ILE A 20 -4.37 0.83 6.81
N ASN A 21 -3.26 0.38 7.40
CA ASN A 21 -1.97 0.31 6.73
C ASN A 21 -1.93 -0.91 5.81
N MET A 22 -2.54 -0.75 4.65
CA MET A 22 -2.50 -1.71 3.54
C MET A 22 -1.49 -1.27 2.47
N ASP A 23 -0.38 -0.65 2.87
CA ASP A 23 0.63 -0.14 1.92
C ASP A 23 1.23 -1.28 1.08
N GLY A 24 1.41 -2.46 1.69
CA GLY A 24 1.88 -3.65 0.98
C GLY A 24 0.88 -4.19 -0.06
N THR A 25 -0.41 -4.13 0.25
CA THR A 25 -1.48 -4.53 -0.69
C THR A 25 -1.56 -3.54 -1.84
N ALA A 26 -1.54 -2.24 -1.55
CA ALA A 26 -1.57 -1.18 -2.57
C ALA A 26 -0.35 -1.28 -3.52
N LEU A 27 0.85 -1.54 -2.98
CA LEU A 27 2.03 -1.76 -3.82
C LEU A 27 1.88 -2.99 -4.72
N TYR A 28 1.34 -4.09 -4.18
CA TYR A 28 1.12 -5.30 -4.94
C TYR A 28 0.11 -5.08 -6.08
N GLU A 29 -1.03 -4.46 -5.80
CA GLU A 29 -2.07 -4.15 -6.78
C GLU A 29 -1.54 -3.23 -7.87
N ALA A 30 -0.80 -2.17 -7.50
CA ALA A 30 -0.20 -1.25 -8.46
C ALA A 30 0.76 -1.95 -9.43
N VAL A 31 1.66 -2.79 -8.90
CA VAL A 31 2.63 -3.54 -9.72
C VAL A 31 1.92 -4.57 -10.60
N ALA A 32 0.91 -5.27 -10.08
CA ALA A 32 0.14 -6.24 -10.85
C ALA A 32 -0.60 -5.60 -12.03
N ALA A 33 -1.22 -4.43 -11.83
CA ALA A 33 -1.90 -3.70 -12.89
C ALA A 33 -0.93 -3.27 -14.01
N ILE A 34 0.25 -2.74 -13.65
CA ILE A 34 1.28 -2.36 -14.62
C ILE A 34 1.77 -3.59 -15.40
N PHE A 35 2.02 -4.70 -14.69
CA PHE A 35 2.48 -5.95 -15.31
C PHE A 35 1.47 -6.48 -16.33
N ILE A 36 0.18 -6.50 -16.00
CA ILE A 36 -0.89 -6.93 -16.91
C ILE A 36 -0.96 -6.01 -18.14
N ALA A 37 -0.85 -4.68 -17.96
CA ALA A 37 -0.86 -3.74 -19.07
C ALA A 37 0.30 -3.99 -20.04
N GLN A 38 1.51 -4.18 -19.52
CA GLN A 38 2.69 -4.50 -20.31
C GLN A 38 2.55 -5.82 -21.08
N MET A 39 2.01 -6.87 -20.45
CA MET A 39 1.77 -8.16 -21.11
C MET A 39 0.79 -8.07 -22.29
N ASN A 40 -0.16 -7.13 -22.22
CA ASN A 40 -1.16 -6.92 -23.28
C ASN A 40 -0.73 -5.85 -24.31
N GLY A 41 0.50 -5.34 -24.22
CA GLY A 41 1.00 -4.28 -25.11
C GLY A 41 0.32 -2.93 -24.91
N ILE A 42 -0.30 -2.71 -23.73
CA ILE A 42 -0.91 -1.43 -23.36
C ILE A 42 0.20 -0.58 -22.73
N GLU A 43 0.59 0.49 -23.42
CA GLU A 43 1.48 1.49 -22.85
C GLU A 43 0.72 2.35 -21.83
N LEU A 44 1.29 2.50 -20.63
CA LEU A 44 0.78 3.36 -19.58
C LEU A 44 1.62 4.64 -19.54
N ASP A 45 0.99 5.79 -19.77
CA ASP A 45 1.59 7.09 -19.54
C ASP A 45 1.81 7.34 -18.02
N PRO A 46 2.80 8.14 -17.59
CA PRO A 46 3.00 8.46 -16.19
C PRO A 46 1.75 8.98 -15.46
N GLY A 47 0.84 9.70 -16.15
CA GLY A 47 -0.43 10.12 -15.58
C GLY A 47 -1.37 8.94 -15.23
N GLN A 48 -1.36 7.88 -16.03
CA GLN A 48 -2.15 6.67 -15.77
C GLN A 48 -1.55 5.86 -14.62
N ILE A 49 -0.22 5.79 -14.53
CA ILE A 49 0.49 5.10 -13.43
C ILE A 49 0.17 5.75 -12.08
N VAL A 50 0.14 7.09 -12.00
CA VAL A 50 -0.21 7.82 -10.77
C VAL A 50 -1.67 7.61 -10.35
N THR A 51 -2.54 7.29 -11.30
CA THR A 51 -3.97 7.10 -11.06
C THR A 51 -4.31 5.67 -10.61
N VAL A 52 -3.37 4.72 -10.71
CA VAL A 52 -3.57 3.35 -10.24
C VAL A 52 -3.86 3.39 -8.74
N ARG A 53 -4.94 2.69 -8.35
CA ARG A 53 -5.43 2.60 -6.98
C ARG A 53 -5.49 1.15 -6.56
#